data_AF-A0A829WH09-F1
#
_entry.id   AF-A0A829WH09-F1
#
_cell.length_a   1.000
_cell.length_b   1.000
_cell.length_c   1.000
_cell.angle_alpha   90.00
_cell.angle_beta   90.00
_cell.angle_gamma   90.00
#
_symmetry.space_group_name_H-M   'P 1'
#
loop_
_entity.id
_entity.type
_entity.pdbx_description
1 polymer ?
#
loop_
_entity_poly.entity_id
_entity_poly.type
_entity_poly.pdbx_seq_one_letter_code
_entity_poly.pdbx_strand_id
1 'polypeptide(L)'
;MITVLARTDNLPDTILRSDNLNAAYKKVKTNKGAGGIDGMQADELLPCLREHQSELVEQVREGKYKPNPVRRVEIPKEEKGKTRKLGIPTVVDRVIQQAIAQELTPLYEE
;
A
#
# COMPACT_ATOMS: atom_id res chain seq x y z
N MET A 1 19.04 -18.68 -12.36
CA MET A 1 18.03 -19.32 -11.49
C MET A 1 18.41 -19.34 -10.01
N ILE A 2 19.68 -19.56 -9.62
CA ILE A 2 20.07 -19.60 -8.19
C ILE A 2 19.99 -18.22 -7.51
N THR A 3 20.23 -17.11 -8.23
CA THR A 3 20.22 -15.74 -7.68
C THR A 3 18.84 -15.22 -7.26
N VAL A 4 17.76 -15.71 -7.88
CA VAL A 4 16.39 -15.23 -7.59
C VAL A 4 15.86 -15.83 -6.30
N LEU A 5 16.12 -17.12 -6.05
CA LEU A 5 15.66 -17.82 -4.84
C LEU A 5 16.26 -17.19 -3.57
N ALA A 6 17.57 -16.90 -3.56
CA ALA A 6 18.25 -16.28 -2.42
C ALA A 6 17.79 -14.83 -2.11
N ARG A 7 17.18 -14.12 -3.08
CA ARG A 7 16.62 -12.77 -2.86
C ARG A 7 15.26 -12.79 -2.17
N THR A 8 14.54 -13.91 -2.20
CA THR A 8 13.15 -13.98 -1.72
C THR A 8 12.99 -14.52 -0.29
N ASP A 9 14.01 -15.18 0.28
CA ASP A 9 13.92 -15.83 1.59
C ASP A 9 13.59 -14.87 2.74
N ASN A 10 13.91 -13.58 2.61
CA ASN A 10 13.65 -12.54 3.62
C ASN A 10 12.70 -11.44 3.13
N LEU A 11 11.94 -11.69 2.06
CA LEU A 11 11.11 -10.66 1.43
C LEU A 11 10.11 -9.99 2.39
N PRO A 12 9.41 -10.71 3.31
CA PRO A 12 8.54 -10.06 4.29
C PRO A 12 9.26 -9.06 5.21
N ASP A 13 10.47 -9.41 5.65
CA ASP A 13 11.30 -8.52 6.48
C ASP A 13 11.78 -7.29 5.72
N THR A 14 12.14 -7.45 4.44
CA THR A 14 12.56 -6.33 3.60
C THR A 14 11.39 -5.39 3.31
N ILE A 15 10.20 -5.92 3.04
CA ILE A 15 8.97 -5.13 2.84
C ILE A 15 8.69 -4.27 4.08
N LEU A 16 8.84 -4.84 5.28
CA LEU A 16 8.53 -4.18 6.56
C LEU A 16 9.69 -3.33 7.11
N ARG A 17 10.80 -3.19 6.39
CA ARG A 17 11.94 -2.39 6.82
C ARG A 17 11.54 -0.91 6.93
N SER A 18 11.99 -0.23 7.99
CA SER A 18 11.52 1.12 8.32
C SER A 18 11.80 2.16 7.22
N ASP A 19 12.92 2.06 6.52
CA ASP A 19 13.25 2.90 5.36
C ASP A 19 12.31 2.64 4.17
N ASN A 20 11.97 1.38 3.88
CA ASN A 20 11.03 1.02 2.83
C ASN A 20 9.61 1.53 3.16
N LEU A 21 9.12 1.29 4.38
CA LEU A 21 7.83 1.81 4.85
C LEU A 21 7.78 3.35 4.81
N ASN A 22 8.88 4.02 5.16
CA ASN A 22 8.97 5.48 5.04
C ASN A 22 8.91 5.96 3.59
N ALA A 23 9.58 5.26 2.67
CA ALA A 23 9.50 5.55 1.24
C ALA A 23 8.07 5.34 0.71
N ALA A 24 7.41 4.25 1.11
CA ALA A 24 6.02 3.96 0.79
C ALA A 24 5.07 5.06 1.28
N TYR A 25 5.20 5.46 2.56
CA TYR A 25 4.45 6.57 3.15
C TYR A 25 4.60 7.84 2.32
N LYS A 26 5.85 8.25 2.01
CA LYS A 26 6.11 9.47 1.23
C LYS A 26 5.46 9.40 -0.15
N LYS A 27 5.54 8.24 -0.83
CA LYS A 27 4.93 8.05 -2.14
C LYS A 27 3.40 8.17 -2.09
N VAL A 28 2.76 7.50 -1.13
CA VAL A 28 1.30 7.57 -0.93
C VAL A 28 0.86 8.99 -0.60
N LYS A 29 1.62 9.69 0.24
CA LYS A 29 1.38 11.09 0.60
C LYS A 29 1.44 12.02 -0.62
N THR A 30 2.44 11.85 -1.48
CA THR A 30 2.60 12.65 -2.71
C THR A 30 1.48 12.37 -3.73
N ASN A 31 0.98 11.14 -3.81
CA ASN A 31 -0.07 10.78 -4.76
C ASN A 31 -1.44 11.45 -4.46
N LYS A 32 -1.68 11.92 -3.22
CA LYS A 32 -2.88 12.67 -2.81
C LYS A 32 -4.22 12.02 -3.21
N GLY A 33 -4.25 10.69 -3.31
CA GLY A 33 -5.47 9.95 -3.67
C GLY A 33 -6.55 10.06 -2.61
N ALA A 34 -7.82 10.01 -3.03
CA ALA A 34 -8.97 10.04 -2.14
C ALA A 34 -8.93 8.93 -1.07
N GLY A 35 -9.61 9.15 0.06
CA GLY A 35 -9.76 8.18 1.13
C GLY A 35 -10.46 6.90 0.69
N GLY A 36 -10.16 5.82 1.42
CA GLY A 36 -10.78 4.52 1.22
C GLY A 36 -12.18 4.46 1.81
N ILE A 37 -12.60 3.26 2.22
CA ILE A 37 -13.93 3.04 2.81
C ILE A 37 -14.04 3.61 4.23
N ASP A 38 -12.90 3.77 4.91
CA ASP A 38 -12.72 4.38 6.23
C ASP A 38 -12.80 5.92 6.22
N GLY A 39 -12.78 6.53 5.03
CA GLY A 39 -12.83 7.98 4.87
C GLY A 39 -11.54 8.72 5.23
N MET A 40 -10.52 8.03 5.74
CA MET A 40 -9.25 8.66 6.13
C MET A 40 -8.55 9.25 4.91
N GLN A 41 -8.10 10.50 5.01
CA GLN A 41 -7.38 11.19 3.96
C GLN A 41 -5.86 11.07 4.13
N ALA A 42 -5.10 11.35 3.07
CA ALA A 42 -3.64 11.28 3.11
C ALA A 42 -3.00 12.24 4.15
N ASP A 43 -3.73 13.26 4.59
CA ASP A 43 -3.31 14.21 5.62
C ASP A 43 -3.39 13.66 7.05
N GLU A 44 -4.27 12.70 7.27
CA GLU A 44 -4.49 12.05 8.56
C GLU A 44 -3.61 10.80 8.75
N LEU A 45 -2.94 10.36 7.68
CA LEU A 45 -2.11 9.15 7.67
C LEU A 45 -0.95 9.20 8.68
N LEU A 46 -0.24 10.33 8.78
CA LEU A 46 0.94 10.42 9.65
C LEU A 46 0.58 10.30 11.14
N PRO A 47 -0.42 11.04 11.66
CA PRO A 47 -0.93 10.81 13.01
C PRO A 47 -1.35 9.35 13.25
N CYS A 48 -2.12 8.77 12.34
CA CYS A 48 -2.59 7.37 12.44
C CYS A 48 -1.43 6.37 12.55
N LEU A 49 -0.41 6.50 11.68
CA LEU A 49 0.77 5.64 11.73
C LEU A 49 1.60 5.85 12.99
N ARG A 50 1.75 7.08 13.49
CA ARG A 50 2.49 7.32 14.74
C ARG A 50 1.88 6.59 15.94
N GLU A 51 0.56 6.40 15.94
CA GLU A 51 -0.16 5.72 17.00
C GLU A 51 -0.17 4.20 16.82
N HIS A 52 -0.34 3.71 15.59
CA HIS A 52 -0.63 2.28 15.34
C HIS A 52 0.47 1.52 14.56
N GLN A 53 1.57 2.15 14.17
CA GLN A 53 2.57 1.53 13.28
C GLN A 53 3.14 0.23 13.83
N SER A 54 3.47 0.17 15.12
CA SER A 54 4.05 -1.04 15.72
C SER A 54 3.10 -2.23 15.63
N GLU A 55 1.83 -2.02 15.98
CA GLU A 55 0.77 -3.03 15.87
C GLU A 55 0.56 -3.44 14.41
N LEU A 56 0.50 -2.48 13.49
CA LEU A 56 0.33 -2.75 12.06
C LEU A 56 1.47 -3.64 11.52
N VAL A 57 2.72 -3.30 11.83
CA VAL A 57 3.89 -4.06 11.39
C VAL A 57 3.88 -5.48 11.97
N GLU A 58 3.53 -5.63 13.26
CA GLU A 58 3.40 -6.92 13.90
C GLU A 58 2.30 -7.78 13.27
N GLN A 59 1.11 -7.19 13.04
CA GLN A 59 0.02 -7.89 12.37
C GLN A 59 0.40 -8.36 10.97
N VAL A 60 1.12 -7.55 10.18
CA VAL A 60 1.57 -7.96 8.84
C VAL A 60 2.62 -9.07 8.95
N ARG A 61 3.58 -8.94 9.85
CA ARG A 61 4.65 -9.93 10.11
C ARG A 61 4.09 -11.29 10.52
N GLU A 62 3.05 -11.30 11.35
CA GLU A 62 2.40 -12.52 11.84
C GLU A 62 1.32 -13.07 10.88
N GLY A 63 1.08 -12.41 9.74
CA GLY A 63 0.02 -12.80 8.80
C GLY A 63 -1.41 -12.59 9.34
N LYS A 64 -1.57 -11.76 10.37
CA LYS A 64 -2.86 -11.42 10.99
C LYS A 64 -3.51 -10.16 10.40
N TYR A 65 -2.75 -9.36 9.67
CA TYR A 65 -3.26 -8.15 9.01
C TYR A 65 -4.34 -8.49 7.99
N LYS A 66 -5.50 -7.81 8.12
CA LYS A 66 -6.63 -7.95 7.20
C LYS A 66 -6.86 -6.62 6.49
N PRO A 67 -6.54 -6.51 5.18
CA PRO A 67 -6.79 -5.29 4.42
C PRO A 67 -8.28 -4.94 4.41
N ASN A 68 -8.59 -3.65 4.36
CA ASN A 68 -9.98 -3.21 4.27
C ASN A 68 -10.54 -3.44 2.86
N PRO A 69 -11.87 -3.60 2.73
CA PRO A 69 -12.53 -3.59 1.43
C PRO A 69 -12.27 -2.29 0.67
N VAL A 70 -12.05 -2.39 -0.64
CA VAL A 70 -11.86 -1.21 -1.49
C VAL A 70 -13.16 -0.42 -1.66
N ARG A 71 -13.11 0.90 -1.52
CA ARG A 71 -14.24 1.78 -1.80
C ARG A 71 -14.50 1.86 -3.30
N ARG A 72 -15.72 1.54 -3.73
CA ARG A 72 -16.13 1.64 -5.14
C ARG A 72 -16.48 3.08 -5.49
N VAL A 73 -15.91 3.58 -6.58
CA VAL A 73 -16.33 4.84 -7.19
C VAL A 73 -16.47 4.67 -8.69
N GLU A 74 -17.40 5.41 -9.29
CA GLU A 74 -17.50 5.55 -10.73
C GLU A 74 -16.93 6.91 -11.14
N ILE A 75 -16.00 6.89 -12.10
CA ILE A 75 -15.49 8.13 -12.69
C ILE A 75 -15.72 8.12 -14.20
N PRO A 76 -15.99 9.29 -14.81
CA PRO A 76 -16.21 9.37 -16.26
C PRO A 76 -15.02 8.82 -17.06
N LYS A 77 -15.32 8.17 -18.19
CA LYS A 77 -14.36 7.97 -19.27
C LYS A 77 -14.36 9.18 -20.19
N GLU A 78 -13.37 9.26 -21.09
CA GLU A 78 -13.33 10.27 -22.15
C GLU A 78 -14.54 10.15 -23.09
N GLU A 79 -14.98 8.92 -23.37
CA GLU A 79 -16.22 8.67 -24.10
C GLU A 79 -17.45 9.09 -23.29
N LYS A 80 -18.24 10.01 -23.87
CA LYS A 80 -19.44 10.57 -23.25
C LYS A 80 -20.44 9.48 -22.86
N GLY A 81 -20.91 9.53 -21.62
CA GLY A 81 -21.91 8.61 -21.08
C GLY A 81 -21.36 7.27 -20.57
N LYS A 82 -20.05 7.03 -20.64
CA LYS A 82 -19.43 5.84 -20.06
C LYS A 82 -18.65 6.17 -18.79
N THR A 83 -18.69 5.25 -17.82
CA THR A 83 -17.92 5.34 -16.58
C THR A 83 -16.91 4.18 -16.46
N ARG A 84 -15.86 4.38 -15.67
CA ARG A 84 -14.96 3.33 -15.19
C ARG A 84 -15.16 3.17 -13.68
N LYS A 85 -15.30 1.91 -13.25
CA LYS A 85 -15.35 1.56 -11.83
C LYS A 85 -13.92 1.50 -11.29
N LEU A 86 -13.63 2.27 -10.26
CA LEU A 86 -12.38 2.18 -9.50
C LEU A 86 -12.64 1.56 -8.13
N GLY A 87 -11.64 0.85 -7.61
CA GLY A 87 -11.53 0.47 -6.21
C GLY A 87 -10.46 1.32 -5.55
N ILE A 88 -10.81 2.04 -4.50
CA ILE A 88 -9.89 2.89 -3.73
C ILE A 88 -9.64 2.20 -2.38
N PRO A 89 -8.44 1.62 -2.15
CA PRO A 89 -8.06 1.09 -0.84
C PRO A 89 -7.94 2.19 0.21
N THR A 90 -7.94 1.83 1.49
CA THR A 90 -7.63 2.80 2.56
C THR A 90 -6.20 3.31 2.43
N VAL A 91 -5.91 4.45 3.03
CA VAL A 91 -4.56 5.03 2.90
C VAL A 91 -3.51 4.14 3.56
N VAL A 92 -3.87 3.46 4.66
CA VAL A 92 -3.01 2.46 5.31
C VAL A 92 -2.73 1.29 4.38
N ASP A 93 -3.77 0.70 3.77
CA ASP A 93 -3.60 -0.42 2.83
C ASP A 93 -2.70 -0.01 1.65
N ARG A 94 -2.82 1.24 1.16
CA ARG A 94 -1.97 1.74 0.08
C ARG A 94 -0.49 1.84 0.49
N VAL A 95 -0.18 2.14 1.75
CA VAL A 95 1.21 2.13 2.24
C VAL A 95 1.76 0.71 2.20
N ILE A 96 1.02 -0.28 2.69
CA ILE A 96 1.44 -1.68 2.66
C ILE A 96 1.60 -2.17 1.22
N GLN A 97 0.62 -1.90 0.34
CA GLN A 97 0.71 -2.24 -1.09
C GLN A 97 1.90 -1.58 -1.78
N GLN A 98 2.18 -0.31 -1.46
CA GLN A 98 3.32 0.41 -2.02
C GLN A 98 4.65 -0.15 -1.54
N ALA A 99 4.75 -0.56 -0.27
CA ALA A 99 5.93 -1.19 0.31
C ALA A 99 6.21 -2.56 -0.33
N ILE A 100 5.15 -3.35 -0.58
CA ILE A 100 5.23 -4.61 -1.32
C ILE A 100 5.71 -4.35 -2.76
N ALA A 101 5.12 -3.37 -3.44
CA ALA A 101 5.48 -3.04 -4.83
C ALA A 101 6.95 -2.59 -4.94
N GLN A 102 7.47 -1.81 -3.98
CA GLN A 102 8.86 -1.35 -3.99
C GLN A 102 9.88 -2.51 -4.01
N GLU A 103 9.60 -3.59 -3.29
CA GLU A 103 10.47 -4.76 -3.24
C GLU A 103 10.23 -5.73 -4.40
N LEU A 104 8.97 -5.85 -4.86
CA LEU A 104 8.61 -6.76 -5.95
C LEU A 104 8.97 -6.21 -7.34
N THR A 105 8.79 -4.92 -7.60
CA THR A 105 9.00 -4.34 -8.93
C THR A 105 10.39 -4.64 -9.51
N PRO A 106 11.50 -4.46 -8.77
CA PRO A 106 12.83 -4.80 -9.29
C PRO A 106 13.01 -6.28 -9.64
N LEU A 107 12.22 -7.19 -9.06
CA LEU A 107 12.30 -8.63 -9.37
C LEU A 107 11.59 -9.00 -10.67
N TYR A 108 10.65 -8.18 -11.14
CA TYR A 108 9.86 -8.43 -12.34
C TYR A 108 10.23 -7.56 -13.54
N GLU A 109 10.94 -6.45 -13.31
CA GLU A 109 11.40 -5.54 -14.37
C GLU A 109 12.89 -5.73 -14.73
N GLU A 110 13.57 -6.70 -14.10
CA GLU A 110 14.92 -7.18 -14.47
C GLU A 110 14.90 -8.12 -15.69
#